data_AF-A0A8T4D3C1-F1
#
_entry.id   AF-A0A8T4D3C1-F1
#
_cell.length_a   1.000
_cell.length_b   1.000
_cell.length_c   1.000
_cell.angle_alpha   90.00
_cell.angle_beta   90.00
_cell.angle_gamma   90.00
#
_symmetry.space_group_name_H-M   'P 1'
#
loop_
_entity.id
_entity.type
_entity.pdbx_description
1 polymer ?
#
loop_
_entity_poly.entity_id
_entity_poly.type
_entity_poly.pdbx_seq_one_letter_code
_entity_poly.pdbx_strand_id
1 'polypeptide(L)'
;MAMRNYSCEEREKWDQGIDIIALDTASKEKVLLRIIETKSKSGFVGVDTVRKMLEAIERENYAKVFLFGKRFTDAAKQELIHNDIQRISEAYMPKFKPERLYLRINQYVNELCKVKCGKIPEKESDCKGNCRIRIISDNAAFHFEQGWINLMKKDLKQLLALNDSKKSD
;
A
#
# COMPACT_ATOMS: atom_id res chain seq x y z
N MET A 1 5.21 -6.46 -12.87
CA MET A 1 5.29 -5.93 -11.48
C MET A 1 4.29 -6.72 -10.65
N ALA A 2 4.72 -7.50 -9.66
CA ALA A 2 3.78 -8.28 -8.85
C ALA A 2 3.24 -7.41 -7.71
N MET A 3 1.99 -6.93 -7.85
CA MET A 3 1.26 -6.38 -6.71
C MET A 3 0.68 -7.54 -5.92
N ARG A 4 1.00 -7.62 -4.63
CA ARG A 4 0.55 -8.74 -3.78
C ARG A 4 -0.98 -8.78 -3.79
N ASN A 5 -1.55 -9.94 -4.11
CA ASN A 5 -2.99 -10.20 -4.26
C ASN A 5 -3.68 -9.61 -5.50
N TYR A 6 -2.93 -9.05 -6.45
CA TYR A 6 -3.46 -8.57 -7.72
C TYR A 6 -2.72 -9.20 -8.91
N SER A 7 -3.43 -9.73 -9.91
CA SER A 7 -2.85 -10.04 -11.21
C SER A 7 -2.90 -8.79 -12.08
N CYS A 8 -1.78 -8.43 -12.70
CA CYS A 8 -1.77 -7.39 -13.73
C CYS A 8 -2.28 -8.03 -15.01
N GLU A 9 -3.46 -7.63 -15.46
CA GLU A 9 -4.05 -8.15 -16.70
C GLU A 9 -3.52 -7.39 -17.90
N GLU A 10 -3.52 -6.06 -17.80
CA GLU A 10 -3.22 -5.21 -18.93
C GLU A 10 -2.49 -3.95 -18.48
N ARG A 11 -1.65 -3.44 -19.39
CA ARG A 11 -1.00 -2.15 -19.26
C ARG A 11 -1.07 -1.43 -20.59
N GLU A 12 -1.81 -0.34 -20.63
CA GLU A 12 -1.97 0.47 -21.82
C GLU A 12 -1.30 1.82 -21.63
N LYS A 13 -0.51 2.26 -22.61
CA LYS A 13 0.08 3.60 -22.62
C LYS A 13 -0.69 4.46 -23.59
N TRP A 14 -1.02 5.68 -23.18
CA TRP A 14 -1.75 6.66 -23.98
C TRP A 14 -1.09 8.04 -23.88
N ASP A 15 -1.63 9.02 -24.59
CA ASP A 15 -0.93 10.29 -24.86
C ASP A 15 -0.72 11.18 -23.61
N GLN A 16 -1.43 10.92 -22.51
CA GLN A 16 -1.32 11.65 -21.24
C GLN A 16 -1.11 10.73 -20.05
N GLY A 17 -0.75 9.45 -20.26
CA GLY A 17 -0.60 8.56 -19.14
C GLY A 17 -0.42 7.08 -19.45
N ILE A 18 -0.54 6.31 -18.37
CA ILE A 18 -0.45 4.86 -18.38
C ILE A 18 -1.60 4.33 -17.55
N ASP A 19 -2.35 3.40 -18.12
CA ASP A 19 -3.36 2.64 -17.42
C ASP A 19 -2.81 1.26 -17.10
N ILE A 20 -3.08 0.82 -15.88
CA ILE A 20 -2.78 -0.53 -15.42
C ILE A 20 -4.09 -1.11 -14.91
N ILE A 21 -4.55 -2.15 -15.57
CA ILE A 21 -5.73 -2.90 -15.18
C ILE A 21 -5.26 -4.11 -14.38
N ALA A 22 -5.79 -4.24 -13.19
CA ALA A 22 -5.49 -5.33 -12.29
C ALA A 22 -6.77 -6.06 -11.86
N LEU A 23 -6.69 -7.36 -11.67
CA LEU A 23 -7.74 -8.15 -11.05
C LEU A 23 -7.35 -8.49 -9.61
N ASP A 24 -8.26 -8.25 -8.69
CA ASP A 24 -8.13 -8.79 -7.34
C ASP A 24 -8.18 -10.32 -7.41
N THR A 25 -7.14 -10.99 -6.93
CA THR A 25 -7.02 -12.45 -7.02
C THR A 25 -8.08 -13.20 -6.20
N ALA A 26 -8.63 -12.57 -5.15
CA ALA A 26 -9.63 -13.15 -4.27
C ALA A 26 -11.06 -12.82 -4.71
N SER A 27 -11.38 -11.55 -4.99
CA SER A 27 -12.74 -11.13 -5.37
C SER A 27 -13.01 -11.16 -6.87
N LYS A 28 -11.96 -11.27 -7.71
CA LYS A 28 -12.03 -11.13 -9.18
C LYS A 28 -12.55 -9.77 -9.63
N GLU A 29 -12.52 -8.76 -8.76
CA GLU A 29 -12.89 -7.40 -9.08
C GLU A 29 -11.83 -6.72 -9.97
N LYS A 30 -12.30 -6.03 -11.02
CA LYS A 30 -11.45 -5.25 -11.93
C LYS A 30 -11.12 -3.89 -11.30
N VAL A 31 -9.84 -3.58 -11.18
CA VAL A 31 -9.31 -2.34 -10.61
C VAL A 31 -8.50 -1.61 -11.67
N LEU A 32 -8.75 -0.30 -11.80
CA LEU A 32 -7.96 0.58 -12.67
C LEU A 32 -6.98 1.40 -11.83
N LEU A 33 -5.70 1.37 -12.21
CA LEU A 33 -4.69 2.30 -11.74
C LEU A 33 -4.26 3.17 -12.93
N ARG A 34 -4.66 4.44 -12.92
CA ARG A 34 -4.35 5.39 -14.00
C ARG A 34 -3.30 6.39 -13.53
N ILE A 35 -2.17 6.42 -14.22
CA ILE A 35 -1.05 7.33 -13.98
C ILE A 35 -1.11 8.45 -15.00
N ILE A 36 -1.23 9.69 -14.53
CA ILE A 36 -1.35 10.88 -15.35
C ILE A 36 0.02 11.54 -15.52
N GLU A 37 0.50 11.58 -16.75
CA GLU A 37 1.70 12.28 -17.17
C GLU A 37 1.28 13.63 -17.77
N THR A 38 1.23 14.66 -16.94
CA THR A 38 0.84 16.00 -17.41
C THR A 38 1.93 16.57 -18.31
N LYS A 39 1.57 17.05 -19.51
CA LYS A 39 2.47 17.81 -20.40
C LYS A 39 2.74 19.23 -19.89
N SER A 40 1.99 19.69 -18.88
CA SER A 40 2.15 21.02 -18.30
C SER A 40 3.45 21.12 -17.49
N LYS A 41 4.14 22.26 -17.60
CA LYS A 41 5.34 22.54 -16.77
C LYS A 41 5.02 22.60 -15.27
N SER A 42 3.79 22.99 -14.92
CA SER A 42 3.35 23.10 -13.52
C SER A 42 3.10 21.73 -12.88
N GLY A 43 2.86 20.68 -13.68
CA GLY A 43 2.56 19.34 -13.20
C GLY A 43 1.19 19.21 -12.53
N PHE A 44 0.32 20.22 -12.65
CA PHE A 44 -1.03 20.17 -12.09
C PHE A 44 -1.98 19.46 -13.04
N VAL A 45 -2.77 18.55 -12.47
CA VAL A 45 -3.95 17.97 -13.12
C VAL A 45 -5.13 18.89 -12.85
N GLY A 46 -5.69 19.45 -13.93
CA GLY A 46 -6.87 20.31 -13.92
C GLY A 46 -8.17 19.50 -13.88
N VAL A 47 -9.28 20.17 -13.54
CA VAL A 47 -10.60 19.52 -13.46
C VAL A 47 -11.09 19.01 -14.82
N ASP A 48 -10.81 19.73 -15.91
CA ASP A 48 -11.20 19.29 -17.26
C ASP A 48 -10.53 17.97 -17.67
N THR A 49 -9.27 17.78 -17.25
CA THR A 49 -8.57 16.51 -17.44
C THR A 49 -9.24 15.39 -16.65
N VAL A 50 -9.62 15.65 -15.39
CA VAL A 50 -10.33 14.68 -14.55
C VAL A 50 -11.67 14.29 -15.18
N ARG A 51 -12.48 15.26 -15.63
CA ARG A 51 -13.80 14.99 -16.22
C ARG A 51 -13.73 14.12 -17.47
N LYS A 52 -12.83 14.46 -18.40
CA LYS A 52 -12.59 13.63 -19.60
C LYS A 52 -12.18 12.20 -19.24
N MET A 53 -11.41 12.03 -18.17
CA MET A 53 -11.02 10.71 -17.70
C MET A 53 -12.19 9.96 -17.09
N LEU A 54 -13.03 10.61 -16.29
CA LEU A 54 -14.24 10.02 -15.70
C LEU A 54 -15.19 9.52 -16.79
N GLU A 55 -15.42 10.32 -17.83
CA GLU A 55 -16.24 9.91 -18.98
C GLU A 55 -15.71 8.66 -19.69
N ALA A 56 -14.38 8.50 -19.76
CA ALA A 56 -13.77 7.30 -20.33
C ALA A 56 -13.85 6.09 -19.39
N ILE A 57 -13.86 6.33 -18.08
CA ILE A 57 -13.89 5.29 -17.05
C ILE A 57 -15.31 4.76 -16.84
N GLU A 58 -16.34 5.62 -16.88
CA GLU A 58 -17.74 5.22 -16.71
C GLU A 58 -18.23 4.24 -17.78
N ARG A 59 -17.59 4.24 -18.96
CA ARG A 59 -17.90 3.29 -20.04
C ARG A 59 -17.45 1.86 -19.73
N GLU A 60 -16.67 1.68 -18.67
CA GLU A 60 -16.03 0.44 -18.29
C GLU A 60 -16.44 0.03 -16.86
N ASN A 61 -16.65 -1.27 -16.62
CA ASN A 61 -17.11 -1.76 -15.32
C ASN A 61 -15.95 -1.99 -14.34
N TYR A 62 -15.35 -0.92 -13.83
CA TYR A 62 -14.31 -0.98 -12.80
C TYR A 62 -14.92 -0.91 -11.39
N ALA A 63 -14.53 -1.84 -10.52
CA ALA A 63 -14.96 -1.84 -9.12
C ALA A 63 -14.28 -0.72 -8.32
N LYS A 64 -13.02 -0.40 -8.65
CA LYS A 64 -12.23 0.65 -8.01
C LYS A 64 -11.31 1.33 -9.00
N VAL A 65 -11.11 2.63 -8.81
CA VAL A 65 -10.27 3.46 -9.66
C VAL A 65 -9.33 4.28 -8.80
N PHE A 66 -8.04 4.20 -9.13
CA PHE A 66 -6.98 4.96 -8.50
C PHE A 66 -6.35 5.91 -9.52
N LEU A 67 -6.36 7.21 -9.23
CA LEU A 67 -5.72 8.23 -10.06
C LEU A 67 -4.41 8.68 -9.43
N PHE A 68 -3.31 8.48 -10.14
CA PHE A 68 -1.98 8.96 -9.77
C PHE A 68 -1.65 10.19 -10.60
N GLY A 69 -1.30 11.29 -9.95
CA GLY A 69 -0.85 12.49 -10.63
C GLY A 69 0.11 13.28 -9.75
N LYS A 70 1.01 14.07 -10.35
CA LYS A 70 2.00 14.84 -9.59
C LYS A 70 1.33 15.75 -8.55
N ARG A 71 0.39 16.58 -9.01
CA ARG A 71 -0.46 17.46 -8.20
C ARG A 71 -1.84 17.58 -8.82
N PHE A 72 -2.82 17.96 -8.00
CA PHE A 72 -4.20 18.21 -8.43
C PHE A 72 -4.60 19.61 -8.01
N THR A 73 -5.33 20.31 -8.88
CA THR A 73 -6.02 21.56 -8.51
C THR A 73 -7.14 21.26 -7.50
N ASP A 74 -7.59 22.25 -6.72
CA ASP A 74 -8.65 22.02 -5.74
C ASP A 74 -9.98 21.64 -6.39
N ALA A 75 -10.31 22.23 -7.55
CA ALA A 75 -11.45 21.83 -8.35
C ALA A 75 -11.36 20.35 -8.78
N ALA A 76 -10.19 19.89 -9.25
CA ALA A 76 -9.97 18.49 -9.57
C ALA A 76 -10.10 17.58 -8.34
N LYS A 77 -9.64 18.01 -7.17
CA LYS A 77 -9.80 17.23 -5.93
C LYS A 77 -11.27 17.05 -5.56
N GLN A 78 -12.07 18.12 -5.65
CA GLN A 78 -13.51 18.07 -5.36
C GLN A 78 -14.24 17.14 -6.33
N GLU A 79 -13.93 17.22 -7.62
CA GLU A 79 -14.49 16.35 -8.64
C GLU A 79 -14.19 14.86 -8.35
N LEU A 80 -12.94 14.54 -7.98
CA LEU A 80 -12.56 13.16 -7.63
C LEU A 80 -13.27 12.65 -6.37
N ILE A 81 -13.46 13.52 -5.36
CA ILE A 81 -14.20 13.16 -4.14
C ILE A 81 -15.68 12.91 -4.46
N HIS A 82 -16.29 13.76 -5.30
CA HIS A 82 -17.69 13.63 -5.70
C HIS A 82 -17.98 12.30 -6.41
N ASN A 83 -17.01 11.81 -7.19
CA ASN A 83 -17.13 10.58 -7.97
C ASN A 83 -16.50 9.35 -7.27
N ASP A 84 -16.20 9.44 -5.96
CA ASP A 84 -15.57 8.39 -5.15
C ASP A 84 -14.28 7.79 -5.78
N ILE A 85 -13.50 8.62 -6.47
CA ILE A 85 -12.23 8.20 -7.09
C ILE A 85 -11.07 8.45 -6.14
N GLN A 86 -10.31 7.40 -5.86
CA GLN A 86 -9.17 7.50 -4.97
C GLN A 86 -7.97 8.13 -5.67
N ARG A 87 -7.53 9.30 -5.18
CA ARG A 87 -6.36 10.00 -5.71
C ARG A 87 -5.08 9.73 -4.93
N ILE A 88 -3.97 9.69 -5.63
CA ILE A 88 -2.60 9.59 -5.11
C ILE A 88 -1.76 10.66 -5.81
N SER A 89 -0.99 11.40 -5.03
CA SER A 89 -0.10 12.45 -5.53
C SER A 89 1.16 12.54 -4.70
N GLU A 90 2.16 13.29 -5.17
CA GLU A 90 3.40 13.52 -4.41
C GLU A 90 3.11 14.10 -3.01
N ALA A 91 2.11 14.97 -2.91
CA ALA A 91 1.72 15.62 -1.66
C ALA A 91 0.66 14.84 -0.84
N TYR A 92 0.11 13.76 -1.40
CA TYR A 92 -0.93 12.97 -0.73
C TYR A 92 -0.87 11.52 -1.16
N MET A 93 -0.46 10.68 -0.22
CA MET A 93 -0.68 9.25 -0.29
C MET A 93 -1.83 8.94 0.68
N PRO A 94 -2.88 8.20 0.28
CA PRO A 94 -3.98 7.87 1.17
C PRO A 94 -3.42 7.23 2.44
N LYS A 95 -4.01 7.62 3.59
CA LYS A 95 -3.51 7.25 4.91
C LYS A 95 -3.28 5.75 4.96
N PHE A 96 -2.01 5.38 5.06
CA PHE A 96 -1.61 4.04 5.40
C PHE A 96 -2.14 3.76 6.81
N LYS A 97 -3.19 2.93 6.89
CA LYS A 97 -3.81 2.52 8.15
C LYS A 97 -2.72 1.91 9.05
N PRO A 98 -2.35 2.54 10.19
CA PRO A 98 -1.31 2.00 11.08
C PRO A 98 -1.62 0.57 11.51
N GLU A 99 -2.90 0.22 11.61
CA GLU A 99 -3.41 -1.11 11.90
C GLU A 99 -2.91 -2.14 10.87
N ARG A 100 -2.88 -1.78 9.58
CA ARG A 100 -2.35 -2.68 8.54
C ARG A 100 -0.85 -2.92 8.69
N LEU A 101 -0.09 -1.90 9.12
CA LEU A 101 1.34 -2.07 9.40
C LEU A 101 1.56 -2.98 10.58
N TYR A 102 0.82 -2.73 11.66
CA TYR A 102 0.93 -3.49 12.90
C TYR A 102 0.56 -4.96 12.67
N LEU A 103 -0.56 -5.22 11.98
CA LEU A 103 -0.95 -6.58 11.58
C LEU A 103 0.14 -7.25 10.74
N ARG A 104 0.78 -6.52 9.82
CA ARG A 104 1.86 -7.10 9.00
C ARG A 104 3.12 -7.40 9.81
N ILE A 105 3.47 -6.54 10.77
CA ILE A 105 4.55 -6.78 11.72
C ILE A 105 4.27 -8.06 12.52
N ASN A 106 3.07 -8.21 13.07
CA ASN A 106 2.67 -9.40 13.84
C ASN A 106 2.71 -10.68 13.00
N GLN A 107 2.30 -10.62 11.73
CA GLN A 107 2.45 -11.76 10.80
C GLN A 107 3.92 -12.16 10.64
N TYR A 108 4.84 -11.21 10.44
CA TYR A 108 6.27 -11.49 10.33
C TYR A 108 6.86 -12.04 11.63
N VAL A 109 6.46 -11.50 12.78
CA VAL A 109 6.85 -12.03 14.09
C VAL A 109 6.42 -13.50 14.21
N ASN A 110 5.17 -13.81 13.86
CA ASN A 110 4.65 -15.18 13.91
C ASN A 110 5.38 -16.14 12.98
N GLU A 111 5.67 -15.71 11.75
CA GLU A 111 6.48 -16.47 10.78
C GLU A 111 7.89 -16.74 11.34
N LEU A 112 8.57 -15.71 11.85
CA LEU A 112 9.91 -15.85 12.42
C LEU A 112 9.93 -16.71 13.69
N CYS A 113 8.93 -16.61 14.55
CA CYS A 113 8.78 -17.45 15.74
C CYS A 113 8.56 -18.92 15.36
N LYS A 114 7.67 -19.21 14.41
CA LYS A 114 7.50 -20.58 13.86
C LYS A 114 8.82 -21.13 13.33
N VAL A 115 9.55 -20.31 12.57
CA VAL A 115 10.80 -20.72 11.93
C VAL A 115 11.93 -20.92 12.93
N LYS A 116 12.11 -20.04 13.93
CA LYS A 116 13.24 -20.11 14.87
C LYS A 116 12.96 -20.92 16.12
N CYS A 117 11.70 -21.03 16.51
CA CYS A 117 11.29 -21.64 17.78
C CYS A 117 10.30 -22.80 17.58
N GLY A 118 9.89 -23.11 16.34
CA GLY A 118 8.97 -24.20 16.02
C GLY A 118 7.49 -23.90 16.29
N LYS A 119 7.18 -22.82 17.03
CA LYS A 119 5.81 -22.44 17.40
C LYS A 119 5.62 -20.93 17.51
N ILE A 120 4.36 -20.49 17.44
CA ILE A 120 3.97 -19.14 17.85
C ILE A 120 3.80 -19.17 19.37
N PRO A 121 4.41 -18.25 20.14
CA PRO A 121 4.19 -18.16 21.57
C PRO A 121 2.76 -17.66 21.86
N GLU A 122 2.03 -18.35 22.73
CA GLU A 122 0.67 -17.98 23.16
C GLU A 122 0.70 -17.28 24.53
N LYS A 123 1.69 -17.61 25.35
CA LYS A 123 1.94 -17.01 26.67
C LYS A 123 3.38 -16.56 26.80
N GLU A 124 3.64 -15.62 27.70
CA GLU A 124 4.98 -15.04 27.90
C GLU A 124 6.04 -16.12 28.18
N SER A 125 5.69 -17.13 28.98
CA SER A 125 6.57 -18.26 29.31
C SER A 125 6.98 -19.12 28.10
N ASP A 126 6.31 -18.99 26.95
CA ASP A 126 6.70 -19.70 25.73
C ASP A 126 7.97 -19.10 25.09
N CYS A 127 8.37 -17.90 25.49
CA CYS A 127 9.58 -17.24 25.02
C CYS A 127 10.67 -17.25 26.09
N LYS A 128 11.91 -17.54 25.70
CA LYS A 128 13.08 -17.53 26.61
C LYS A 128 13.54 -16.12 27.04
N GLY A 129 12.74 -15.07 26.79
CA GLY A 129 13.00 -13.69 27.20
C GLY A 129 14.06 -12.93 26.38
N ASN A 130 15.22 -13.53 26.11
CA ASN A 130 16.33 -12.89 25.36
C ASN A 130 16.19 -13.00 23.84
N CYS A 131 14.99 -12.84 23.30
CA CYS A 131 14.71 -13.00 21.87
C CYS A 131 14.62 -11.65 21.17
N ARG A 132 15.48 -11.41 20.17
CA ARG A 132 15.45 -10.17 19.37
C ARG A 132 14.12 -9.96 18.64
N ILE A 133 13.46 -11.04 18.19
CA ILE A 133 12.13 -10.95 17.56
C ILE A 133 11.09 -10.45 18.59
N ARG A 134 11.16 -10.94 19.83
CA ARG A 134 10.27 -10.52 20.91
C ARG A 134 10.46 -9.04 21.23
N ILE A 135 11.71 -8.59 21.39
CA ILE A 135 12.02 -7.17 21.63
C ILE A 135 11.42 -6.27 20.53
N ILE A 136 11.58 -6.64 19.26
CA ILE A 136 11.02 -5.85 18.15
C ILE A 136 9.48 -5.89 18.15
N SER A 137 8.88 -7.04 18.48
CA SER A 137 7.43 -7.18 18.61
C SER A 137 6.86 -6.27 19.71
N ASP A 138 7.48 -6.26 20.89
CA ASP A 138 7.03 -5.46 22.04
C ASP A 138 7.19 -3.96 21.73
N ASN A 139 8.31 -3.57 21.10
CA ASN A 139 8.51 -2.20 20.62
C ASN A 139 7.45 -1.79 19.58
N ALA A 140 7.13 -2.67 18.61
CA ALA A 140 6.15 -2.37 17.59
C ALA A 140 4.72 -2.22 18.16
N ALA A 141 4.36 -3.01 19.17
CA ALA A 141 3.11 -2.87 19.91
C ALA A 141 3.05 -1.51 20.61
N PHE A 142 4.10 -1.15 21.35
CA PHE A 142 4.20 0.15 22.00
C PHE A 142 4.14 1.31 20.98
N HIS A 143 4.90 1.25 19.90
CA HIS A 143 4.87 2.28 18.86
C HIS A 143 3.50 2.41 18.18
N PHE A 144 2.77 1.31 18.03
CA PHE A 144 1.40 1.32 17.50
C PHE A 144 0.44 2.01 18.47
N GLU A 145 0.47 1.67 19.76
CA GLU A 145 -0.34 2.32 20.80
C GLU A 145 -0.08 3.83 20.89
N GLN A 146 1.17 4.26 20.69
CA GLN A 146 1.56 5.67 20.68
C GLN A 146 1.34 6.38 19.33
N GLY A 147 0.90 5.68 18.28
CA GLY A 147 0.70 6.25 16.95
C GLY A 147 2.00 6.61 16.20
N TRP A 148 3.15 6.06 16.59
CA TRP A 148 4.47 6.39 16.05
C TRP A 148 4.81 5.60 14.77
N ILE A 149 4.11 5.91 13.68
CA ILE A 149 4.20 5.18 12.39
C ILE A 149 5.64 5.06 11.86
N ASN A 150 6.46 6.10 12.00
CA ASN A 150 7.85 6.06 11.51
C ASN A 150 8.72 5.06 12.27
N LEU A 151 8.46 4.85 13.56
CA LEU A 151 9.16 3.86 14.37
C LEU A 151 8.66 2.45 14.04
N MET A 152 7.35 2.26 13.87
CA MET A 152 6.81 0.98 13.37
C MET A 152 7.41 0.56 12.02
N LYS A 153 7.64 1.52 11.10
CA LYS A 153 8.34 1.24 9.84
C LYS A 153 9.78 0.77 10.07
N LYS A 154 10.47 1.28 11.09
CA LYS A 154 11.81 0.81 11.47
C LYS A 154 11.76 -0.59 12.06
N ASP A 155 10.77 -0.88 12.90
CA ASP A 155 10.58 -2.23 13.47
C ASP A 155 10.39 -3.28 12.38
N LEU A 156 9.53 -2.99 11.40
CA LEU A 156 9.33 -3.88 10.25
C LEU A 156 10.64 -4.09 9.47
N LYS A 157 11.43 -3.04 9.23
CA LYS A 157 12.73 -3.17 8.56
C LYS A 157 13.69 -4.07 9.33
N GLN A 158 13.71 -3.96 10.66
CA GLN A 158 14.54 -4.82 11.50
C GLN A 158 14.10 -6.29 11.43
N LEU A 159 12.79 -6.56 11.44
CA LEU A 159 12.27 -7.93 11.26
C LEU A 159 12.62 -8.51 9.89
N LEU A 160 12.53 -7.71 8.83
CA LEU A 160 12.92 -8.14 7.48
C LEU A 160 14.41 -8.50 7.40
N ALA A 161 15.28 -7.69 8.00
CA ALA A 161 16.72 -7.98 8.05
C ALA A 161 17.04 -9.31 8.77
N LEU A 162 16.26 -9.68 9.80
CA LEU A 162 16.38 -10.97 10.49
C LEU A 162 15.89 -12.17 9.66
N ASN A 163 15.14 -11.91 8.58
CA ASN A 163 14.64 -12.92 7.66
C ASN A 163 15.56 -13.08 6.44
N ASP A 164 16.25 -12.01 6.01
CA ASP A 164 17.21 -12.05 4.90
C ASP A 164 18.55 -12.69 5.29
N SER A 165 18.92 -12.67 6.57
CA SER A 165 20.08 -13.42 7.11
C SER A 165 19.94 -14.95 7.02
N LYS A 166 18.93 -15.44 6.30
CA LYS A 166 18.61 -16.85 6.05
C LYS A 166 18.84 -17.27 4.60
N LYS A 167 19.13 -16.33 3.69
CA LYS A 167 19.40 -16.63 2.27
C LYS A 167 20.91 -16.75 1.95
N SER A 168 21.75 -16.72 2.98
CA SER A 168 23.22 -16.67 2.87
C SER A 168 23.93 -17.94 3.32
N ASP A 169 23.18 -18.94 3.81
CA ASP A 169 23.65 -20.28 4.17
C ASP A 169 22.86 -21.31 3.34
#